data_AF-A0A966A6M8-F1
#
_entry.id   AF-A0A966A6M8-F1
#
_cell.length_a   1.000
_cell.length_b   1.000
_cell.length_c   1.000
_cell.angle_alpha   90.00
_cell.angle_beta   90.00
_cell.angle_gamma   90.00
#
_symmetry.space_group_name_H-M   'P 1'
#
loop_
_entity.id
_entity.type
_entity.pdbx_description
1 polymer ?
#
loop_
_entity_poly.entity_id
_entity_poly.type
_entity_poly.pdbx_seq_one_letter_code
_entity_poly.pdbx_strand_id
1 'polypeptide(L)'
;MAELELNRDIVRLIIDKAHEFHSREDVTFPDEPESIDIEWAQQVAPGYSTDPYYQEFCGIVDDLEPDQQMSLVSLMWLGRGDYSFDEWDEALKYAEETWTDHTADYLIGTSLLADYLDEGLEHFETAEVSMH
;
A
#
# COMPACT_ATOMS: atom_id res chain seq x y z
N MET A 1 -4.20 1.28 21.25
CA MET A 1 -3.50 0.09 20.73
C MET A 1 -3.67 0.18 19.24
N ALA A 2 -2.62 -0.06 18.46
CA ALA A 2 -2.70 -0.04 17.01
C ALA A 2 -3.81 -0.99 16.55
N GLU A 3 -4.79 -0.46 15.81
CA GLU A 3 -5.89 -1.23 15.24
C GLU A 3 -5.88 -1.00 13.72
N LEU A 4 -5.94 -2.09 12.97
CA LEU A 4 -6.00 -2.05 11.51
C LEU A 4 -7.46 -1.96 11.09
N GLU A 5 -7.89 -0.81 10.56
CA GLU A 5 -9.27 -0.58 10.10
C GLU A 5 -9.57 -1.21 8.72
N LEU A 6 -8.81 -2.22 8.33
CA LEU A 6 -8.96 -2.94 7.06
C LEU A 6 -8.97 -4.44 7.29
N ASN A 7 -9.88 -5.13 6.59
CA ASN A 7 -9.95 -6.59 6.67
C ASN A 7 -8.67 -7.22 6.10
N ARG A 8 -8.02 -8.09 6.89
CA ARG A 8 -6.80 -8.81 6.50
C ARG A 8 -6.95 -9.62 5.20
N ASP A 9 -8.13 -10.17 4.92
CA ASP A 9 -8.40 -10.88 3.67
C ASP A 9 -8.36 -9.93 2.46
N ILE A 10 -8.78 -8.68 2.64
CA ILE A 10 -8.68 -7.64 1.61
C ILE A 10 -7.20 -7.24 1.42
N VAL A 11 -6.44 -7.08 2.51
CA VAL A 11 -4.99 -6.81 2.41
C VAL A 11 -4.28 -7.89 1.62
N ARG A 12 -4.55 -9.17 1.91
CA ARG A 12 -3.97 -10.31 1.18
C ARG A 12 -4.36 -10.31 -0.30
N LEU A 13 -5.63 -10.02 -0.61
CA LEU A 13 -6.07 -9.85 -1.99
C LEU A 13 -5.29 -8.74 -2.72
N ILE A 14 -5.06 -7.61 -2.05
CA ILE A 14 -4.30 -6.47 -2.59
C ILE A 14 -2.83 -6.86 -2.81
N ILE A 15 -2.22 -7.59 -1.88
CA ILE A 15 -0.85 -8.14 -2.01
C ILE A 15 -0.74 -9.03 -3.25
N ASP A 16 -1.66 -9.99 -3.42
CA ASP A 16 -1.69 -10.87 -4.59
C ASP A 16 -1.78 -10.07 -5.90
N LYS A 17 -2.61 -9.02 -5.92
CA LYS A 17 -2.82 -8.18 -7.11
C LYS A 17 -1.64 -7.26 -7.42
N ALA A 18 -1.02 -6.70 -6.39
CA ALA A 18 0.22 -5.94 -6.54
C ALA A 18 1.32 -6.82 -7.13
N HIS A 19 1.54 -8.01 -6.56
CA HIS A 19 2.54 -8.96 -7.03
C HIS A 19 2.26 -9.45 -8.46
N GLU A 20 0.99 -9.71 -8.81
CA GLU A 20 0.58 -10.10 -10.17
C GLU A 20 0.90 -9.01 -11.21
N PHE A 21 0.75 -7.73 -10.85
CA PHE A 21 1.14 -6.62 -11.71
C PHE A 21 2.67 -6.44 -11.77
N HIS A 22 3.34 -6.34 -10.62
CA HIS A 22 4.77 -6.05 -10.52
C HIS A 22 5.70 -7.15 -11.07
N SER A 23 5.27 -8.42 -11.02
CA SER A 23 6.07 -9.54 -11.52
C SER A 23 6.12 -9.67 -13.05
N ARG A 24 5.39 -8.82 -13.79
CA ARG A 24 5.27 -8.90 -15.25
C ARG A 24 6.46 -8.23 -15.95
N GLU A 25 6.98 -8.90 -16.98
CA GLU A 25 8.13 -8.42 -17.76
C GLU A 25 7.91 -7.07 -18.47
N ASP A 26 6.65 -6.73 -18.79
CA ASP A 26 6.29 -5.48 -19.47
C ASP A 26 6.16 -4.30 -18.49
N VAL A 27 6.11 -4.57 -17.18
CA VAL A 27 6.05 -3.54 -16.14
C VAL A 27 7.46 -3.13 -15.79
N THR A 28 7.80 -1.89 -16.10
CA THR A 28 9.10 -1.28 -15.78
C THR A 28 8.87 0.02 -15.02
N PHE A 29 9.48 0.12 -13.84
CA PHE A 29 9.51 1.36 -13.09
C PHE A 29 10.72 2.20 -13.55
N PRO A 30 10.53 3.49 -13.88
CA PRO A 30 11.67 4.39 -14.08
C PRO A 30 12.48 4.51 -12.79
N ASP A 31 13.73 5.00 -12.88
CA ASP A 31 14.68 5.11 -11.76
C ASP A 31 13.99 5.66 -10.51
N GLU A 32 13.79 4.79 -9.51
CA GLU A 32 12.98 5.11 -8.35
C GLU A 32 13.71 6.17 -7.49
N PRO A 33 13.06 7.30 -7.16
CA PRO A 33 13.64 8.28 -6.25
C PRO A 33 13.84 7.67 -4.85
N GLU A 34 14.70 8.30 -4.04
CA GLU A 34 14.93 7.88 -2.64
C GLU A 34 13.64 7.91 -1.80
N SER A 35 12.64 8.70 -2.19
CA SER A 35 11.30 8.73 -1.61
C SER A 35 10.25 8.63 -2.71
N ILE A 36 9.42 7.60 -2.65
CA ILE A 36 8.25 7.45 -3.52
C ILE A 36 7.11 8.21 -2.85
N ASP A 37 6.70 9.28 -3.50
CA ASP A 37 5.59 10.15 -3.12
C ASP A 37 4.48 10.11 -4.20
N ILE A 38 3.30 10.65 -3.88
CA ILE A 38 2.12 10.64 -4.78
C ILE A 38 2.45 11.28 -6.14
N GLU A 39 3.23 12.37 -6.17
CA GLU A 39 3.64 13.04 -7.41
C GLU A 39 4.51 12.15 -8.33
N TRP A 40 5.30 11.25 -7.74
CA TRP A 40 6.08 10.29 -8.50
C TRP A 40 5.19 9.23 -9.12
N ALA A 41 4.30 8.64 -8.32
CA ALA A 41 3.37 7.62 -8.77
C ALA A 41 2.48 8.11 -9.92
N GLN A 42 2.03 9.36 -9.88
CA GLN A 42 1.26 10.00 -10.95
C GLN A 42 2.02 10.15 -12.29
N GLN A 43 3.36 10.07 -12.30
CA GLN A 43 4.14 10.08 -13.54
C GLN A 43 4.22 8.70 -14.18
N VAL A 44 4.16 7.64 -13.36
CA VAL A 44 4.24 6.24 -13.79
C VAL A 44 2.86 5.72 -14.21
N ALA A 45 1.83 6.03 -13.42
CA ALA A 45 0.45 5.59 -13.58
C ALA A 45 -0.13 5.72 -15.01
N PRO A 46 0.06 6.85 -15.75
CA PRO A 46 -0.51 7.00 -17.09
C PRO A 46 -0.05 5.91 -18.08
N GLY A 47 1.16 5.38 -17.90
CA GLY A 47 1.72 4.31 -18.74
C GLY A 47 0.96 2.99 -18.62
N TYR A 48 0.30 2.73 -17.49
CA TYR A 48 -0.39 1.48 -17.17
C TYR A 48 -1.91 1.64 -17.03
N SER A 49 -2.44 2.84 -17.21
CA SER A 49 -3.87 3.15 -17.09
C SER A 49 -4.84 2.29 -17.92
N THR A 50 -4.36 1.65 -18.99
CA THR A 50 -5.14 0.73 -19.86
C THR A 50 -4.82 -0.75 -19.60
N ASP A 51 -3.89 -1.04 -18.70
CA ASP A 51 -3.53 -2.40 -18.32
C ASP A 51 -4.61 -3.00 -17.41
N PRO A 52 -5.19 -4.17 -17.74
CA PRO A 52 -6.29 -4.73 -16.98
C PRO A 52 -5.91 -5.10 -15.53
N TYR A 53 -4.66 -5.45 -15.26
CA TYR A 53 -4.20 -5.80 -13.90
C TYR A 53 -3.99 -4.54 -13.06
N TYR A 54 -3.49 -3.47 -13.68
CA TYR A 54 -3.43 -2.15 -13.06
C TYR A 54 -4.84 -1.67 -12.68
N GLN A 55 -5.78 -1.72 -13.64
CA GLN A 55 -7.16 -1.29 -13.42
C GLN A 55 -7.88 -2.15 -12.36
N GLU A 56 -7.59 -3.45 -12.32
CA GLU A 56 -8.16 -4.34 -11.30
C GLU A 56 -7.64 -4.00 -9.90
N PHE A 57 -6.33 -3.79 -9.75
CA PHE A 57 -5.74 -3.33 -8.48
C PHE A 57 -6.35 -1.99 -8.05
N CYS A 58 -6.36 -1.00 -8.94
CA CYS A 58 -6.90 0.32 -8.62
C CYS A 58 -8.38 0.24 -8.26
N GLY A 59 -9.16 -0.53 -9.01
CA GLY A 59 -10.58 -0.71 -8.71
C GLY A 59 -10.85 -1.31 -7.33
N ILE A 60 -9.97 -2.19 -6.82
CA ILE A 60 -10.09 -2.73 -5.45
C ILE A 60 -9.78 -1.64 -4.42
N VAL A 61 -8.70 -0.88 -4.61
CA VAL A 61 -8.30 0.18 -3.67
C VAL A 61 -9.29 1.35 -3.67
N ASP A 62 -9.78 1.75 -4.84
CA ASP A 62 -10.75 2.84 -5.01
C ASP A 62 -12.14 2.50 -4.44
N ASP A 63 -12.47 1.21 -4.30
CA ASP A 63 -13.73 0.76 -3.66
C ASP A 63 -13.65 0.82 -2.12
N LEU A 64 -12.44 0.94 -1.55
CA LEU A 64 -12.24 1.08 -0.11
C LEU A 64 -12.70 2.46 0.39
N GLU A 65 -13.16 2.50 1.64
CA GLU A 65 -13.44 3.76 2.32
C GLU A 65 -12.14 4.57 2.53
N PRO A 66 -12.19 5.92 2.63
CA PRO A 66 -10.99 6.74 2.81
C PRO A 66 -10.10 6.28 3.97
N ASP A 67 -10.69 5.98 5.13
CA ASP A 67 -9.97 5.51 6.32
C ASP A 67 -9.28 4.14 6.08
N GLN A 68 -9.88 3.29 5.25
CA GLN A 68 -9.32 2.00 4.84
C GLN A 68 -8.13 2.17 3.89
N GLN A 69 -8.21 3.14 2.97
CA GLN A 69 -7.10 3.49 2.09
C GLN A 69 -5.93 4.07 2.90
N MET A 70 -6.21 4.95 3.86
CA MET A 70 -5.21 5.50 4.78
C MET A 70 -4.53 4.38 5.57
N SER A 71 -5.32 3.45 6.12
CA SER A 71 -4.80 2.27 6.83
C SER A 71 -3.89 1.42 5.94
N LEU A 72 -4.22 1.26 4.66
CA LEU A 72 -3.41 0.51 3.71
C LEU A 72 -2.08 1.21 3.41
N VAL A 73 -2.09 2.54 3.25
CA VAL A 73 -0.86 3.36 3.09
C VAL A 73 0.02 3.27 4.33
N SER A 74 -0.56 3.41 5.52
CA SER A 74 0.18 3.28 6.77
C SER A 74 0.76 1.88 6.97
N LEU A 75 0.04 0.84 6.54
CA LEU A 75 0.53 -0.54 6.57
C LEU A 75 1.76 -0.73 5.66
N MET A 76 1.73 -0.14 4.46
CA MET A 76 2.88 -0.14 3.55
C MET A 76 4.08 0.56 4.20
N TRP A 77 3.91 1.74 4.81
CA TRP A 77 5.02 2.44 5.47
C TRP A 77 5.56 1.70 6.69
N LEU A 78 4.69 1.00 7.43
CA LEU A 78 5.10 0.14 8.53
C LEU A 78 6.02 -0.98 8.04
N GLY A 79 5.62 -1.73 7.01
CA GLY A 79 6.45 -2.82 6.48
C GLY A 79 7.68 -2.35 5.70
N ARG A 80 7.64 -1.14 5.11
CA ARG A 80 8.83 -0.49 4.52
C ARG A 80 9.83 -0.01 5.59
N GLY A 81 9.35 0.19 6.83
CA GLY A 81 10.15 0.59 7.97
C GLY A 81 10.29 2.10 8.16
N ASP A 82 9.43 2.92 7.54
CA ASP A 82 9.36 4.37 7.80
C ASP A 82 8.79 4.67 9.19
N TYR A 83 7.88 3.82 9.64
CA TYR A 83 7.27 3.88 10.96
C TYR A 83 7.41 2.52 11.65
N SER A 84 7.54 2.52 12.97
CA SER A 84 7.44 1.31 13.78
C SER A 84 5.99 1.03 14.21
N PHE A 85 5.74 -0.17 14.73
CA PHE A 85 4.41 -0.56 15.21
C PHE A 85 3.89 0.35 16.35
N ASP A 86 4.79 0.86 17.19
CA ASP A 86 4.47 1.82 18.25
C ASP A 86 4.11 3.23 17.70
N GLU A 87 4.50 3.53 16.46
CA GLU A 87 4.24 4.79 15.76
C GLU A 87 3.06 4.69 14.78
N TRP A 88 2.24 3.63 14.87
CA TRP A 88 1.10 3.40 14.00
C TRP A 88 0.12 4.59 13.93
N ASP A 89 -0.22 5.17 15.08
CA ASP A 89 -1.12 6.33 15.15
C ASP A 89 -0.51 7.57 14.44
N GLU A 90 0.82 7.71 14.42
CA GLU A 90 1.50 8.77 13.69
C GLU A 90 1.50 8.51 12.18
N ALA A 91 1.70 7.26 11.77
CA ALA A 91 1.61 6.85 10.37
C ALA A 91 0.20 7.06 9.80
N LEU A 92 -0.85 6.69 10.56
CA LEU A 92 -2.25 6.92 10.18
C LEU A 92 -2.56 8.40 10.03
N LYS A 93 -2.15 9.21 11.02
CA LYS A 93 -2.35 10.66 10.96
C LYS A 93 -1.68 11.28 9.74
N TYR A 94 -0.45 10.87 9.43
CA TYR A 94 0.25 11.38 8.25
C TYR A 94 -0.41 10.92 6.95
N ALA A 95 -0.92 9.68 6.89
CA ALA A 95 -1.69 9.19 5.77
C ALA A 95 -2.99 10.00 5.58
N GLU A 96 -3.69 10.36 6.66
CA GLU A 96 -4.86 11.24 6.62
C GLU A 96 -4.50 12.63 6.06
N GLU A 97 -3.40 13.24 6.52
CA GLU A 97 -2.94 14.56 6.07
C GLU A 97 -2.51 14.59 4.59
N THR A 98 -2.11 13.44 4.04
CA THR A 98 -1.62 13.28 2.67
C THR A 98 -2.59 12.55 1.75
N TRP A 99 -3.75 12.13 2.26
CA TRP A 99 -4.73 11.35 1.51
C TRP A 99 -5.28 12.10 0.30
N THR A 100 -5.43 11.39 -0.81
CA THR A 100 -6.01 11.89 -2.06
C THR A 100 -6.75 10.76 -2.78
N ASP A 101 -7.59 11.11 -3.76
CA ASP A 101 -8.24 10.15 -4.68
C ASP A 101 -7.24 9.40 -5.59
N HIS A 102 -5.92 9.62 -5.45
CA HIS A 102 -4.84 8.94 -6.18
C HIS A 102 -4.09 7.91 -5.33
N THR A 103 -4.69 7.46 -4.23
CA THR A 103 -4.05 6.49 -3.32
C THR A 103 -3.74 5.16 -4.01
N ALA A 104 -4.62 4.70 -4.92
CA ALA A 104 -4.37 3.52 -5.71
C ALA A 104 -3.12 3.64 -6.59
N ASP A 105 -2.98 4.76 -7.30
CA ASP A 105 -1.80 5.06 -8.13
C ASP A 105 -0.53 5.06 -7.27
N TYR A 106 -0.60 5.70 -6.09
CA TYR A 106 0.52 5.77 -5.14
C TYR A 106 1.02 4.40 -4.70
N LEU A 107 0.11 3.53 -4.27
CA LEU A 107 0.44 2.20 -3.81
C LEU A 107 1.04 1.36 -4.94
N ILE A 108 0.36 1.25 -6.09
CA ILE A 108 0.83 0.40 -7.19
C ILE A 108 2.10 0.96 -7.87
N GLY A 109 2.36 2.26 -7.72
CA GLY A 109 3.61 2.91 -8.11
C GLY A 109 4.82 2.51 -7.26
N THR A 110 4.59 1.85 -6.12
CA THR A 110 5.64 1.34 -5.23
C THR A 110 6.01 -0.09 -5.63
N SER A 111 7.18 -0.28 -6.23
CA SER A 111 7.57 -1.57 -6.85
C SER A 111 7.60 -2.76 -5.88
N LEU A 112 7.86 -2.51 -4.60
CA LEU A 112 7.91 -3.51 -3.53
C LEU A 112 6.66 -3.48 -2.63
N LEU A 113 5.53 -2.95 -3.14
CA LEU A 113 4.30 -2.82 -2.37
C LEU A 113 3.86 -4.15 -1.73
N ALA A 114 3.90 -5.24 -2.50
CA ALA A 114 3.47 -6.55 -2.02
C ALA A 114 4.26 -6.99 -0.79
N ASP A 115 5.59 -6.91 -0.86
CA ASP A 115 6.49 -7.24 0.25
C ASP A 115 6.24 -6.32 1.46
N TYR A 116 6.09 -5.02 1.25
CA TYR A 116 5.84 -4.07 2.34
C TYR A 116 4.48 -4.28 3.03
N LEU A 117 3.44 -4.61 2.28
CA LEU A 117 2.13 -4.92 2.87
C LEU A 117 2.17 -6.24 3.66
N ASP A 118 2.90 -7.24 3.17
CA ASP A 118 3.06 -8.52 3.85
C ASP A 118 3.81 -8.36 5.18
N GLU A 119 4.97 -7.67 5.18
CA GLU A 119 5.74 -7.36 6.39
C GLU A 119 4.92 -6.51 7.38
N GLY A 120 4.20 -5.49 6.88
CA GLY A 120 3.31 -4.68 7.69
C GLY A 120 2.21 -5.51 8.37
N LEU A 121 1.63 -6.47 7.66
CA LEU A 121 0.61 -7.37 8.20
C LEU A 121 1.18 -8.31 9.27
N GLU A 122 2.40 -8.83 9.07
CA GLU A 122 3.10 -9.70 10.02
C GLU A 122 3.33 -9.01 11.38
N HIS A 123 3.60 -7.70 11.39
CA HIS A 123 3.73 -6.93 12.63
C HIS A 123 2.46 -7.01 13.50
N PHE A 124 1.28 -6.88 12.89
CA PHE A 124 0.01 -7.00 13.60
C PHE A 124 -0.25 -8.44 14.07
N GLU A 125 0.06 -9.44 13.25
CA GLU A 125 -0.11 -10.86 13.63
C GLU A 125 0.80 -11.24 14.80
N THR A 126 2.05 -10.77 14.78
CA THR A 126 3.02 -11.00 15.86
C THR A 126 2.62 -10.31 17.17
N ALA A 127 2.06 -9.10 17.08
CA ALA A 127 1.55 -8.38 18.25
C ALA A 127 0.38 -9.13 18.90
N GLU A 128 -0.54 -9.71 18.11
CA GLU A 128 -1.66 -10.51 18.63
C GLU A 128 -1.19 -11.80 19.31
N VAL A 129 -0.21 -12.51 18.72
CA VAL A 129 0.35 -13.72 19.32
C VAL A 129 1.08 -13.42 20.63
N SER A 130 1.75 -12.26 20.73
CA SER A 130 2.50 -11.86 21.93
C SER A 130 1.58 -11.47 23.11
N MET A 131 0.30 -11.20 22.85
CA MET A 131 -0.71 -10.88 23.87
C MET A 131 -1.48 -12.11 24.38
N HIS A 132 -1.26 -13.30 23.80
CA HIS A 132 -1.85 -14.58 24.22
C HIS A 132 -0.90 -15.40 25.11
#